data_AF-A0A3M8G965-F1
#
_entry.id   AF-A0A3M8G965-F1
#
_cell.length_a   1.000
_cell.length_b   1.000
_cell.length_c   1.000
_cell.angle_alpha   90.00
_cell.angle_beta   90.00
_cell.angle_gamma   90.00
#
_symmetry.space_group_name_H-M   'P 1'
#
loop_
_entity.id
_entity.type
_entity.pdbx_description
1 polymer ?
#
loop_
_entity_poly.entity_id
_entity_poly.type
_entity_poly.pdbx_seq_one_letter_code
_entity_poly.pdbx_strand_id
1 'polypeptide(L)'
;MKKITVILLLLTVGYSFGQRKTLKNNNPEKKYSNIYYQNNRHVDKYTVEIDVSKISFSITHDEGKTKPIYMINFGGTSKNSKYEFVGYTYYPDSFDEYMYYQNLLNGYYKKITLTNDSYWKKPKSYDVKRISVQF
;
A
#
# COMPACT_ATOMS: atom_id res chain seq x y z
N MET A 1 40.29 27.62 60.39
CA MET A 1 39.48 26.59 61.09
C MET A 1 38.37 26.10 60.15
N LYS A 2 38.24 24.76 60.01
CA LYS A 2 37.11 23.94 59.48
C LYS A 2 36.61 24.27 58.05
N LYS A 3 37.01 23.58 56.97
CA LYS A 3 36.68 22.19 56.50
C LYS A 3 35.19 21.80 56.57
N ILE A 4 34.59 21.74 55.37
CA ILE A 4 33.62 20.77 54.81
C ILE A 4 32.39 20.44 55.66
N THR A 5 31.22 20.86 55.19
CA THR A 5 29.89 20.22 55.39
C THR A 5 28.87 21.06 54.59
N VAL A 6 27.98 20.61 53.71
CA VAL A 6 27.37 19.30 53.45
C VAL A 6 26.86 19.32 51.99
N ILE A 7 27.17 18.27 51.24
CA ILE A 7 26.40 17.79 50.09
C ILE A 7 25.07 17.29 50.65
N LEU A 8 23.97 18.04 50.51
CA LEU A 8 22.60 17.52 50.65
C LEU A 8 21.57 18.57 50.16
N LEU A 9 21.49 18.75 48.85
CA LEU A 9 20.27 19.27 48.22
C LEU A 9 19.94 18.46 46.95
N LEU A 10 20.32 17.18 47.01
CA LEU A 10 19.71 16.10 46.26
C LEU A 10 18.77 15.41 47.27
N LEU A 11 17.52 15.27 46.87
CA LEU A 11 16.38 14.63 47.55
C LEU A 11 15.29 15.63 47.97
N THR A 12 14.13 15.44 47.34
CA THR A 12 12.78 15.86 47.74
C THR A 12 12.19 17.12 47.09
N VAL A 13 11.92 17.01 45.80
CA VAL A 13 10.51 17.20 45.36
C VAL A 13 10.17 16.09 44.37
N GLY A 14 9.85 14.92 44.91
CA GLY A 14 9.09 13.94 44.16
C GLY A 14 7.67 14.47 44.02
N TYR A 15 7.24 14.75 42.79
CA TYR A 15 5.86 14.54 42.41
C TYR A 15 5.85 13.80 41.07
N SER A 16 5.59 12.51 41.21
CA SER A 16 4.97 11.67 40.19
C SER A 16 3.87 12.45 39.47
N PHE A 17 4.11 12.79 38.21
CA PHE A 17 3.04 12.93 37.25
C PHE A 17 3.27 11.86 36.19
N GLY A 18 2.65 10.72 36.45
CA GLY A 18 2.43 9.70 35.44
C GLY A 18 1.76 10.34 34.23
N GLN A 19 2.51 10.53 33.16
CA GLN A 19 1.95 10.47 31.83
C GLN A 19 2.27 9.08 31.28
N ARG A 20 1.55 8.07 31.77
CA ARG A 20 1.00 7.09 30.83
C ARG A 20 -0.01 7.86 29.98
N LYS A 21 0.48 8.69 29.06
CA LYS A 21 -0.23 8.86 27.81
C LYS A 21 -0.12 7.49 27.20
N THR A 22 -1.17 6.67 27.39
CA THR A 22 -1.51 5.64 26.45
C THR A 22 -1.22 6.27 25.10
N LEU A 23 -0.19 5.79 24.40
CA LEU A 23 -0.08 6.02 22.98
C LEU A 23 -1.41 5.52 22.48
N LYS A 24 -2.38 6.44 22.33
CA LYS A 24 -3.57 6.16 21.55
C LYS A 24 -2.94 5.76 20.25
N ASN A 25 -3.01 4.46 19.97
CA ASN A 25 -2.71 3.91 18.69
C ASN A 25 -3.81 4.50 17.80
N ASN A 26 -3.67 5.79 17.46
CA ASN A 26 -4.35 6.41 16.36
C ASN A 26 -3.72 5.67 15.20
N ASN A 27 -4.29 4.49 14.91
CA ASN A 27 -3.90 3.68 13.79
C ASN A 27 -3.98 4.66 12.63
N PRO A 28 -2.84 5.04 12.01
CA PRO A 28 -2.86 6.06 10.98
C PRO A 28 -3.90 5.58 9.97
N GLU A 29 -4.89 6.43 9.66
CA GLU A 29 -5.88 6.09 8.64
C GLU A 29 -5.10 5.57 7.44
N LYS A 30 -5.43 4.34 7.03
CA LYS A 30 -4.71 3.68 5.94
C LYS A 30 -4.81 4.61 4.74
N LYS A 31 -3.67 5.16 4.31
CA LYS A 31 -3.58 6.10 3.17
C LYS A 31 -4.36 5.59 1.96
N TYR A 32 -4.39 4.27 1.78
CA TYR A 32 -5.14 3.58 0.74
C TYR A 32 -6.21 2.70 1.37
N SER A 33 -7.47 3.12 1.29
CA SER A 33 -8.65 2.35 1.72
C SER A 33 -9.48 1.91 0.52
N ASN A 34 -10.45 1.01 0.72
CA ASN A 34 -11.44 0.58 -0.29
C ASN A 34 -10.83 0.05 -1.60
N ILE A 35 -9.71 -0.69 -1.49
CA ILE A 35 -9.08 -1.36 -2.63
C ILE A 35 -9.38 -2.86 -2.54
N TYR A 36 -9.80 -3.43 -3.66
CA TYR A 36 -10.19 -4.83 -3.79
C TYR A 36 -9.34 -5.52 -4.85
N TYR A 37 -8.95 -6.76 -4.61
CA TYR A 37 -8.36 -7.63 -5.60
C TYR A 37 -9.40 -8.63 -6.10
N GLN A 38 -9.55 -8.72 -7.42
CA GLN A 38 -10.43 -9.67 -8.09
C GLN A 38 -9.59 -10.61 -8.95
N ASN A 39 -9.56 -11.88 -8.57
CA ASN A 39 -8.95 -12.93 -9.36
C ASN A 39 -10.02 -13.65 -10.17
N ASN A 40 -9.89 -13.58 -11.49
CA ASN A 40 -10.74 -14.26 -12.46
C ASN A 40 -9.97 -15.35 -13.25
N ARG A 41 -8.69 -15.59 -12.93
CA ARG A 41 -7.87 -16.61 -13.59
C ARG A 41 -8.30 -18.02 -13.18
N HIS A 42 -9.25 -18.58 -13.92
CA HIS A 42 -9.74 -19.96 -13.78
C HIS A 42 -10.36 -20.31 -12.42
N VAL A 43 -10.75 -21.59 -12.27
CA VAL A 43 -11.72 -22.24 -11.35
C VAL A 43 -12.10 -21.49 -10.06
N ASP A 44 -11.13 -20.93 -9.34
CA ASP A 44 -11.36 -20.24 -8.08
C ASP A 44 -11.43 -18.71 -8.27
N LYS A 45 -12.57 -18.25 -8.80
CA LYS A 45 -12.87 -16.81 -8.88
C LYS A 45 -13.16 -16.27 -7.50
N TYR A 46 -12.48 -15.19 -7.12
CA TYR A 46 -12.75 -14.50 -5.86
C TYR A 46 -12.52 -13.00 -5.96
N THR A 47 -13.18 -12.28 -5.08
CA THR A 47 -12.92 -10.86 -4.81
C THR A 47 -12.67 -10.70 -3.33
N VAL A 48 -11.59 -10.00 -2.98
CA VAL A 48 -11.20 -9.79 -1.60
C VAL A 48 -10.73 -8.36 -1.40
N GLU A 49 -11.06 -7.77 -0.26
CA GLU A 49 -10.52 -6.47 0.12
C GLU A 49 -9.05 -6.63 0.53
N ILE A 50 -8.21 -5.69 0.11
CA ILE A 50 -6.77 -5.72 0.39
C ILE A 50 -6.35 -4.56 1.29
N ASP A 51 -5.48 -4.89 2.24
CA ASP A 51 -4.74 -3.93 3.05
C ASP A 51 -3.48 -3.54 2.30
N VAL A 52 -3.56 -2.42 1.57
CA VAL A 52 -2.45 -1.90 0.78
C VAL A 52 -1.45 -1.21 1.70
N SER A 53 -0.24 -1.75 1.75
CA SER A 53 0.88 -1.18 2.52
C SER A 53 1.66 -0.17 1.69
N LYS A 54 1.77 -0.37 0.38
CA LYS A 54 2.54 0.48 -0.52
C LYS A 54 1.97 0.47 -1.93
N ILE A 55 1.96 1.63 -2.56
CA ILE A 55 1.83 1.74 -4.03
C ILE A 55 3.08 2.45 -4.53
N SER A 56 3.75 1.89 -5.54
CA SER A 56 4.93 2.49 -6.15
C SER A 56 4.75 2.66 -7.65
N PHE A 57 5.20 3.81 -8.12
CA PHE A 57 5.21 4.20 -9.52
C PHE A 57 6.65 4.21 -9.99
N SER A 58 6.94 3.51 -11.07
CA SER A 58 8.29 3.42 -11.64
C SER A 58 8.26 3.49 -13.15
N ILE A 59 9.28 4.12 -13.71
CA ILE A 59 9.53 4.22 -15.14
C ILE A 59 10.89 3.59 -15.39
N THR A 60 10.95 2.60 -16.28
CA THR A 60 12.19 1.93 -16.66
C THR A 60 12.44 2.11 -18.14
N HIS A 61 13.70 2.34 -18.52
CA HIS A 61 14.14 2.30 -19.90
C HIS A 61 15.02 1.07 -20.08
N ASP A 62 14.73 0.30 -21.12
CA ASP A 62 15.51 -0.87 -21.54
C ASP A 62 16.07 -0.50 -22.92
N GLU A 63 17.38 -0.54 -23.09
CA GLU A 63 18.06 -0.16 -24.34
C GLU A 63 17.56 -1.00 -25.54
N GLY A 64 17.05 -2.22 -25.28
CA GLY A 64 16.42 -3.08 -26.30
C GLY A 64 14.97 -2.71 -26.66
N LYS A 65 14.35 -1.76 -25.94
CA LYS A 65 12.96 -1.33 -26.19
C LYS A 65 12.91 0.10 -26.69
N THR A 66 12.10 0.32 -27.72
CA THR A 66 11.91 1.65 -28.32
C THR A 66 11.12 2.61 -27.44
N LYS A 67 10.44 2.13 -26.39
CA LYS A 67 9.59 2.95 -25.52
C LYS A 67 9.88 2.65 -24.03
N PRO A 68 9.76 3.64 -23.14
CA PRO A 68 9.80 3.43 -21.70
C PRO A 68 8.72 2.44 -21.24
N ILE A 69 9.02 1.68 -20.20
CA ILE A 69 8.07 0.82 -19.51
C ILE A 69 7.57 1.57 -18.28
N TYR A 70 6.26 1.82 -18.22
CA TYR A 70 5.59 2.36 -17.06
C TYR A 70 5.07 1.22 -16.19
N MET A 71 5.21 1.34 -14.87
CA MET A 71 4.79 0.29 -13.96
C MET A 71 4.19 0.87 -12.67
N ILE A 72 3.05 0.33 -12.26
CA ILE A 72 2.36 0.63 -11.01
C ILE A 72 2.29 -0.67 -10.20
N ASN A 73 2.91 -0.69 -9.03
CA ASN A 73 2.92 -1.85 -8.15
C ASN A 73 2.13 -1.56 -6.87
N PHE A 74 1.14 -2.41 -6.59
CA PHE A 74 0.42 -2.45 -5.32
C PHE A 74 1.00 -3.59 -4.48
N GLY A 75 1.53 -3.25 -3.31
CA GLY A 75 1.96 -4.20 -2.30
C GLY A 75 1.02 -4.16 -1.09
N GLY A 76 0.76 -5.32 -0.50
CA GLY A 76 -0.16 -5.43 0.62
C GLY A 76 -0.49 -6.87 0.94
N THR A 77 -1.53 -7.04 1.75
CA THR A 77 -2.06 -8.35 2.13
C THR A 77 -3.57 -8.38 1.96
N SER A 78 -4.12 -9.57 1.78
CA SER A 78 -5.57 -9.75 1.83
C SER A 78 -6.08 -9.53 3.26
N LYS A 79 -7.20 -8.83 3.42
CA LYS A 79 -7.90 -8.75 4.72
C LYS A 79 -8.49 -10.09 5.16
N ASN A 80 -8.77 -10.99 4.20
CA ASN A 80 -9.25 -12.33 4.47
C ASN A 80 -8.10 -13.32 4.25
N SER A 81 -7.61 -13.91 5.34
CA SER A 81 -6.50 -14.87 5.33
C SER A 81 -6.75 -16.12 4.49
N LYS A 82 -8.00 -16.41 4.11
CA LYS A 82 -8.33 -17.49 3.17
C LYS A 82 -7.74 -17.25 1.78
N TYR A 83 -7.59 -15.98 1.37
CA TYR A 83 -7.11 -15.61 0.05
C TYR A 83 -5.73 -14.98 0.15
N GLU A 84 -4.80 -15.45 -0.68
CA GLU A 84 -3.47 -14.87 -0.76
C GLU A 84 -3.46 -13.66 -1.71
N PHE A 85 -2.90 -12.55 -1.23
CA PHE A 85 -2.55 -11.41 -2.05
C PHE A 85 -1.17 -10.94 -1.60
N VAL A 86 -0.19 -11.02 -2.50
CA VAL A 86 1.19 -10.57 -2.24
C VAL A 86 1.48 -9.25 -2.97
N GLY A 87 0.90 -9.06 -4.14
CA GLY A 87 0.99 -7.81 -4.87
C GLY A 87 0.36 -7.84 -6.25
N TYR A 88 0.30 -6.67 -6.86
CA TYR A 88 -0.30 -6.46 -8.17
C TYR A 88 0.49 -5.44 -8.97
N THR A 89 1.11 -5.90 -10.06
CA THR A 89 1.81 -5.06 -11.04
C THR A 89 0.92 -4.78 -12.24
N TYR A 90 0.70 -3.52 -12.54
CA TYR A 90 0.02 -3.03 -13.74
C TYR A 90 0.99 -2.24 -14.62
N TYR A 91 0.84 -2.37 -15.93
CA TYR A 91 1.65 -1.69 -16.94
C TYR A 91 0.74 -0.77 -17.76
N PRO A 92 0.72 0.53 -17.47
CA PRO A 92 0.02 1.51 -18.31
C PRO A 92 0.55 1.52 -19.74
N ASP A 93 -0.33 1.72 -20.72
CA ASP A 93 0.02 1.74 -22.15
C ASP A 93 0.67 3.07 -22.57
N SER A 94 0.50 4.12 -21.76
CA SER A 94 0.99 5.47 -22.03
C SER A 94 1.42 6.20 -20.76
N PHE A 95 2.20 7.28 -20.95
CA PHE A 95 2.55 8.18 -19.86
C PHE A 95 1.33 8.89 -19.27
N ASP A 96 0.35 9.26 -20.10
CA ASP A 96 -0.89 9.92 -19.64
C ASP A 96 -1.69 9.01 -18.72
N GLU A 97 -1.82 7.73 -19.07
CA GLU A 97 -2.49 6.74 -18.22
C GLU A 97 -1.71 6.53 -16.90
N TYR A 98 -0.38 6.46 -16.96
CA TYR A 98 0.46 6.38 -15.77
C TYR A 98 0.25 7.59 -14.83
N MET A 99 0.24 8.80 -15.38
CA MET A 99 0.01 10.04 -14.62
C MET A 99 -1.42 10.14 -14.09
N TYR A 100 -2.41 9.67 -14.85
CA TYR A 100 -3.80 9.57 -14.40
C TYR A 100 -3.89 8.77 -13.10
N TYR A 101 -3.34 7.55 -13.06
CA TYR A 101 -3.38 6.73 -11.84
C TYR A 101 -2.53 7.30 -10.71
N GLN A 102 -1.41 7.96 -11.02
CA GLN A 102 -0.59 8.65 -10.01
C GLN A 102 -1.36 9.77 -9.31
N ASN A 103 -2.12 10.56 -10.06
CA ASN A 103 -2.94 11.63 -9.49
C ASN A 103 -4.15 11.05 -8.75
N LEU A 104 -4.82 10.06 -9.33
CA LEU A 104 -6.00 9.41 -8.75
C LEU A 104 -5.71 8.78 -7.38
N LEU A 105 -4.59 8.07 -7.24
CA LEU A 105 -4.21 7.40 -6.00
C LEU A 105 -3.69 8.35 -4.91
N ASN A 106 -3.47 9.62 -5.25
CA ASN A 106 -3.25 10.69 -4.28
C ASN A 106 -4.53 11.52 -4.03
N GLY A 107 -5.61 11.27 -4.79
CA GLY A 107 -6.89 11.96 -4.70
C GLY A 107 -7.97 11.14 -4.01
N TYR A 108 -9.22 11.55 -4.21
CA TYR A 108 -10.39 10.84 -3.69
C TYR A 108 -10.89 9.80 -4.69
N TYR A 109 -11.19 8.61 -4.19
CA TYR A 109 -11.89 7.57 -4.92
C TYR A 109 -12.79 6.82 -3.94
N LYS A 110 -13.95 6.35 -4.41
CA LYS A 110 -14.87 5.54 -3.60
C LYS A 110 -14.38 4.10 -3.50
N LYS A 111 -13.91 3.52 -4.61
CA LYS A 111 -13.44 2.14 -4.67
C LYS A 111 -12.45 1.93 -5.82
N ILE A 112 -11.41 1.13 -5.58
CA ILE A 112 -10.53 0.63 -6.63
C ILE A 112 -10.62 -0.90 -6.67
N THR A 113 -10.72 -1.47 -7.87
CA THR A 113 -10.67 -2.92 -8.10
C THR A 113 -9.48 -3.25 -8.99
N LEU A 114 -8.58 -4.07 -8.48
CA LEU A 114 -7.44 -4.65 -9.19
C LEU A 114 -7.87 -6.01 -9.73
N THR A 115 -8.13 -6.08 -11.03
CA THR A 115 -8.59 -7.31 -11.67
C THR A 115 -7.42 -8.02 -12.33
N ASN A 116 -7.32 -9.32 -12.06
CA ASN A 116 -6.45 -10.24 -12.78
C ASN A 116 -7.32 -11.26 -13.51
N ASP A 117 -7.27 -11.22 -14.83
CA ASP A 117 -8.09 -12.03 -15.72
C ASP A 117 -7.19 -12.87 -16.62
N SER A 118 -7.79 -13.85 -17.28
CA SER A 118 -7.11 -14.62 -18.33
C SER A 118 -8.12 -15.06 -19.38
N TYR A 119 -7.73 -14.98 -20.65
CA TYR A 119 -8.51 -15.55 -21.74
C TYR A 119 -7.66 -16.50 -22.58
N TRP A 120 -8.32 -17.49 -23.16
CA TRP A 120 -7.68 -18.48 -24.02
C TRP A 120 -7.93 -18.15 -25.49
N LYS A 121 -6.87 -17.98 -26.27
CA LYS A 121 -6.94 -17.90 -27.73
C LYS A 121 -5.94 -18.90 -28.29
N LYS A 122 -6.47 -20.06 -28.72
CA LYS A 122 -5.69 -21.24 -29.14
C LYS A 122 -4.50 -20.84 -30.03
N PRO A 123 -3.27 -21.31 -29.75
CA PRO A 123 -2.89 -22.26 -28.69
C PRO A 123 -2.39 -21.58 -27.38
N LYS A 124 -2.69 -20.29 -27.15
CA LYS A 124 -2.08 -19.51 -26.06
C LYS A 124 -3.11 -18.96 -25.07
N SER A 125 -2.73 -18.92 -23.79
CA SER A 125 -3.41 -18.11 -22.77
C SER A 125 -2.83 -16.70 -22.75
N TYR A 126 -3.68 -15.74 -22.45
CA TYR A 126 -3.31 -14.34 -22.30
C TYR A 126 -3.79 -13.85 -20.96
N ASP A 127 -2.88 -13.23 -20.24
CA ASP A 127 -3.13 -12.62 -18.95
C ASP A 127 -3.52 -11.16 -19.14
N VAL A 128 -4.61 -10.74 -18.50
CA VAL A 128 -5.09 -9.36 -18.58
C VAL A 128 -5.21 -8.79 -17.19
N LYS A 129 -4.53 -7.67 -16.96
CA LYS A 129 -4.61 -6.91 -15.71
C LYS A 129 -5.32 -5.58 -15.98
N ARG A 130 -6.24 -5.20 -15.10
CA ARG A 130 -7.02 -3.96 -15.19
C ARG A 130 -7.17 -3.31 -13.81
N ILE A 131 -7.13 -1.98 -13.78
CA ILE A 131 -7.51 -1.18 -12.61
C ILE A 131 -8.84 -0.52 -12.95
N SER A 132 -9.88 -0.78 -12.14
CA SER A 132 -11.17 -0.11 -12.25
C SER A 132 -11.37 0.84 -11.08
N VAL A 133 -11.86 2.04 -11.36
CA VAL A 133 -12.10 3.06 -10.31
C VAL A 133 -13.57 3.46 -10.29
N GLN A 134 -14.10 3.63 -9.08
CA GLN A 134 -15.40 4.23 -8.81
C GLN A 134 -15.18 5.51 -8.01
N PHE A 135 -15.90 6.58 -8.36
CA PHE A 135 -15.90 7.87 -7.67
C PHE A 135 -17.12 8.01 -6.76
#